data_AF-A0A839GF09-F1
#
_entry.id   AF-A0A839GF09-F1
#
_cell.length_a   1.000
_cell.length_b   1.000
_cell.length_c   1.000
_cell.angle_alpha   90.00
_cell.angle_beta   90.00
_cell.angle_gamma   90.00
#
_symmetry.space_group_name_H-M   'P 1'
#
loop_
_entity.id
_entity.type
_entity.pdbx_description
1 polymer ?
#
loop_
_entity_poly.entity_id
_entity_poly.type
_entity_poly.pdbx_seq_one_letter_code
_entity_poly.pdbx_strand_id
1 'polypeptide(L)'
;MKCYVCSIEITSETETEEHIIINAAGGRLKSKDLICKDCNSTFGGKIDSLLADQLNNLSNMLMVKRHRGNPQPILGELKSNREVYS
;
A
#
# COMPACT_ATOMS: atom_id res chain seq x y z
N MET A 1 -15.41 17.25 9.53
CA MET A 1 -15.71 15.91 8.98
C MET A 1 -15.55 14.88 10.08
N LYS A 2 -16.26 13.75 10.10
CA LYS A 2 -16.05 12.69 11.11
C LYS A 2 -15.19 11.57 10.54
N CYS A 3 -14.27 11.05 11.35
CA CYS A 3 -13.47 9.88 11.03
C CYS A 3 -14.38 8.69 10.72
N TYR A 4 -14.20 8.07 9.57
CA TYR A 4 -15.00 6.93 9.11
C TYR A 4 -14.93 5.72 10.05
N VAL A 5 -13.83 5.56 10.80
CA VAL A 5 -13.56 4.38 11.64
C VAL A 5 -14.08 4.56 13.07
N CYS A 6 -13.74 5.68 13.71
CA CYS A 6 -14.03 5.90 15.13
C CYS A 6 -15.09 6.98 15.38
N SER A 7 -15.63 7.61 14.32
CA SER A 7 -16.65 8.67 14.39
C SER A 7 -16.26 9.96 15.12
N ILE A 8 -15.01 10.09 15.57
CA ILE A 8 -14.48 11.34 16.16
C ILE A 8 -14.35 12.42 15.09
N GLU A 9 -14.56 13.67 15.45
CA GLU A 9 -14.37 14.81 14.55
C GLU A 9 -12.90 14.98 14.16
N ILE A 10 -12.65 15.09 12.85
CA ILE A 10 -11.34 15.42 12.29
C ILE A 10 -11.16 16.93 12.41
N THR A 11 -10.15 17.32 13.16
CA THR A 11 -9.71 18.71 13.38
C THR A 11 -8.39 18.95 12.66
N SER A 12 -7.94 20.20 12.57
CA SER A 12 -6.62 20.54 12.00
C SER A 12 -5.44 19.86 12.71
N GLU A 13 -5.60 19.45 13.98
CA GLU A 13 -4.57 18.76 14.76
C GLU A 13 -4.56 17.24 14.51
N THR A 14 -5.71 16.68 14.11
CA THR A 14 -5.92 15.24 13.92
C THR A 14 -6.11 14.86 12.45
N GLU A 15 -6.07 15.84 11.54
CA GLU A 15 -6.03 15.65 10.09
C GLU A 15 -4.77 14.86 9.69
N THR A 16 -4.92 13.99 8.70
CA THR A 16 -3.82 13.18 8.19
C THR A 16 -4.07 12.81 6.73
N GLU A 17 -3.01 12.65 5.94
CA GLU A 17 -3.13 12.21 4.55
C GLU A 17 -3.11 10.67 4.50
N GLU A 18 -4.24 10.05 4.16
CA GLU A 18 -4.40 8.60 3.99
C GLU A 18 -4.48 8.22 2.50
N HIS A 19 -3.92 7.07 2.12
CA HIS A 19 -4.09 6.52 0.78
C HIS A 19 -5.34 5.63 0.73
N ILE A 20 -6.24 5.88 -0.24
CA ILE A 20 -7.44 5.04 -0.42
C ILE A 20 -7.05 3.61 -0.84
N ILE A 21 -6.03 3.51 -1.70
CA ILE A 21 -5.36 2.27 -2.06
C ILE A 21 -3.92 2.39 -1.56
N ILE A 22 -3.43 1.42 -0.81
CA ILE A 22 -2.12 1.52 -0.16
C ILE A 22 -0.97 1.73 -1.16
N ASN A 23 0.06 2.45 -0.73
CA ASN A 23 1.24 2.74 -1.56
C ASN A 23 1.95 1.47 -2.06
N ALA A 24 1.95 0.38 -1.28
CA ALA A 24 2.58 -0.88 -1.68
C ALA A 24 1.90 -1.52 -2.90
N ALA A 25 0.61 -1.25 -3.11
CA ALA A 25 -0.15 -1.65 -4.30
C ALA A 25 -0.10 -0.61 -5.44
N GLY A 26 0.69 0.46 -5.28
CA GLY A 26 0.81 1.55 -6.26
C GLY A 26 -0.30 2.59 -6.20
N GLY A 27 -1.08 2.63 -5.11
CA GLY A 27 -2.15 3.61 -4.97
C GLY A 27 -1.65 5.06 -4.89
N ARG A 28 -2.42 5.97 -5.49
CA ARG A 28 -2.10 7.41 -5.59
C ARG A 28 -3.22 8.33 -5.11
N LEU A 29 -4.46 7.82 -5.07
CA LEU A 29 -5.59 8.58 -4.57
C LEU A 29 -5.48 8.67 -3.06
N LYS A 30 -5.54 9.91 -2.54
CA LYS A 30 -5.41 10.20 -1.12
C LYS A 30 -6.58 11.04 -0.64
N SER A 31 -6.84 10.99 0.66
CA SER A 31 -7.82 11.83 1.33
C SER A 31 -7.26 12.36 2.65
N LYS A 32 -7.62 13.60 2.99
CA LYS A 32 -7.37 14.18 4.31
C LYS A 32 -8.59 14.15 5.23
N ASP A 33 -9.75 13.88 4.65
CA ASP A 33 -11.05 13.98 5.29
C ASP A 33 -11.71 12.60 5.53
N LEU A 34 -10.95 11.50 5.46
CA LEU A 34 -11.53 10.16 5.61
C LEU A 34 -11.40 9.61 7.03
N ILE A 35 -10.20 9.66 7.60
CA ILE A 35 -9.89 9.10 8.92
C ILE A 35 -9.00 10.05 9.71
N CYS A 36 -9.06 9.98 11.04
CA CYS A 36 -8.18 10.75 11.92
C CYS A 36 -6.77 10.13 11.99
N LYS A 37 -5.81 10.93 12.44
CA LYS A 37 -4.40 10.57 12.62
C LYS A 37 -4.17 9.30 13.43
N ASP A 38 -4.95 9.06 14.47
CA ASP A 38 -4.78 7.87 15.34
C ASP A 38 -5.21 6.59 14.63
N CYS A 39 -6.33 6.65 13.89
CA CYS A 39 -6.79 5.51 13.09
C CYS A 39 -5.81 5.23 11.94
N ASN A 40 -5.35 6.27 11.23
CA ASN A 40 -4.32 6.14 10.20
C ASN A 40 -3.06 5.48 10.76
N SER A 41 -2.52 6.00 11.88
CA SER A 41 -1.31 5.45 12.50
C SER A 41 -1.48 3.99 12.94
N THR A 42 -2.68 3.64 13.43
CA THR A 42 -3.00 2.25 13.83
C THR A 42 -3.04 1.30 12.63
N PHE A 43 -3.66 1.72 11.51
CA PHE A 43 -3.70 0.92 10.29
C PHE A 43 -2.33 0.82 9.63
N GLY A 44 -1.62 1.95 9.51
CA GLY A 44 -0.26 2.03 9.00
C GLY A 44 0.70 1.09 9.73
N GLY A 45 0.57 1.00 11.06
CA GLY A 45 1.42 0.13 11.89
C GLY A 45 1.01 -1.35 11.93
N LYS A 46 -0.21 -1.70 11.50
CA LYS A 46 -0.75 -3.06 11.62
C LYS A 46 -1.18 -3.66 10.28
N ILE A 47 -2.24 -3.14 9.70
CA ILE A 47 -2.89 -3.74 8.54
C ILE A 47 -2.09 -3.42 7.28
N ASP A 48 -1.73 -2.15 7.10
CA ASP A 48 -1.03 -1.70 5.89
C ASP A 48 0.40 -2.20 5.86
N SER A 49 1.07 -2.31 7.02
CA SER A 49 2.41 -2.89 7.12
C SER A 49 2.40 -4.37 6.72
N LEU A 50 1.50 -5.17 7.30
CA LEU A 50 1.36 -6.58 6.96
C LEU A 50 1.01 -6.79 5.48
N LEU A 51 0.07 -5.99 4.95
CA LEU A 51 -0.33 -6.10 3.55
C LEU A 51 0.80 -5.64 2.60
N ALA A 52 1.55 -4.60 2.97
CA ALA A 52 2.70 -4.15 2.20
C ALA A 52 3.78 -5.22 2.10
N ASP A 53 4.06 -5.94 3.19
CA ASP A 53 5.01 -7.05 3.21
C ASP A 53 4.56 -8.19 2.30
N GLN A 54 3.28 -8.57 2.37
CA GLN A 54 2.70 -9.61 1.51
C GLN A 54 2.73 -9.23 0.03
N LEU A 55 2.45 -7.97 -0.29
CA LEU A 55 2.44 -7.49 -1.67
C LEU A 55 3.83 -7.21 -2.23
N ASN A 56 4.87 -7.12 -1.40
CA ASN A 56 6.18 -6.62 -1.86
C ASN A 56 6.74 -7.44 -3.03
N ASN A 57 6.62 -8.77 -2.99
CA ASN A 57 7.06 -9.65 -4.07
C ASN A 57 6.28 -9.41 -5.37
N LEU A 58 4.95 -9.31 -5.28
CA LEU A 58 4.10 -9.04 -6.45
C LEU A 58 4.40 -7.65 -7.03
N SER A 59 4.55 -6.65 -6.17
CA SER A 59 4.83 -5.28 -6.57
C SER A 59 6.22 -5.13 -7.22
N ASN A 60 7.19 -5.94 -6.79
CA ASN A 60 8.51 -6.03 -7.43
C ASN A 60 8.43 -6.75 -8.79
N MET A 61 7.76 -7.91 -8.85
CA MET A 61 7.59 -8.71 -10.06
C MET A 61 6.91 -7.92 -11.19
N LEU A 62 5.88 -7.16 -10.84
CA LEU A 62 5.09 -6.37 -11.79
C LEU A 62 5.64 -4.96 -12.02
N MET A 63 6.79 -4.62 -11.42
CA MET A 63 7.40 -3.30 -11.48
C MET A 63 6.42 -2.16 -11.14
N VAL A 64 5.60 -2.36 -10.10
CA VAL A 64 4.58 -1.40 -9.67
C VAL A 64 5.25 -0.09 -9.27
N LYS A 65 4.82 1.01 -9.91
CA LYS A 65 5.28 2.37 -9.59
C LYS A 65 4.59 2.87 -8.33
N ARG A 66 5.32 2.85 -7.22
CA ARG A 66 4.88 3.35 -5.91
C ARG A 66 5.07 4.87 -5.83
N HIS A 67 4.29 5.54 -4.99
CA HIS A 67 4.48 6.96 -4.68
C HIS A 67 5.77 7.18 -3.86
N ARG A 68 6.14 6.20 -3.03
CA ARG A 68 7.43 6.14 -2.33
C ARG A 68 8.13 4.80 -2.58
N GLY A 69 9.44 4.87 -2.85
CA GLY A 69 10.29 3.72 -3.14
C GLY A 69 10.19 3.24 -4.60
N ASN A 70 11.19 2.47 -5.03
CA ASN A 70 11.23 1.87 -6.37
C ASN A 70 11.07 0.34 -6.27
N PRO A 71 10.38 -0.30 -7.22
CA PRO A 71 10.34 -1.75 -7.29
C PRO A 71 11.76 -2.30 -7.53
N GLN A 72 12.09 -3.38 -6.83
CA GLN A 72 13.38 -4.04 -6.98
C GLN A 72 13.27 -5.13 -8.06
N PRO A 73 14.27 -5.27 -8.96
CA PRO A 73 14.28 -6.35 -9.93
C PRO A 73 14.30 -7.70 -9.22
N ILE A 74 13.46 -8.64 -9.67
CA ILE A 74 13.52 -10.03 -9.22
C ILE A 74 14.48 -10.76 -10.15
N LEU A 75 15.57 -11.30 -9.58
CA LEU A 75 16.49 -12.18 -10.29
C LEU A 75 15.92 -13.60 -10.28
N GLY A 76 15.68 -14.14 -11.47
CA GLY A 76 15.24 -15.52 -11.66
C GLY A 76 16.20 -16.24 -12.59
N GLU A 77 16.43 -17.53 -12.33
CA GLU A 77 17.13 -18.41 -13.28
C GLU A 77 16.14 -18.98 -14.28
N LEU A 78 16.42 -18.81 -15.57
CA LEU A 78 15.69 -19.52 -16.62
C LEU A 78 16.12 -20.98 -16.61
N LYS A 79 15.27 -21.86 -16.04
CA LYS A 79 15.40 -23.31 -16.19
C LYS A 79 14.52 -23.77 -17.34
N SER A 80 15.14 -24.08 -18.48
CA SER A 80 14.45 -24.72 -19.61
C SER A 80 14.18 -26.18 -19.28
N ASN A 81 12.91 -26.57 -19.25
CA ASN A 81 12.47 -27.97 -19.14
C ASN A 81 12.14 -28.61 -20.51
N ARG A 82 12.40 -27.92 -21.64
CA ARG A 82 12.07 -28.35 -23.01
C ARG A 82 10.62 -28.82 -23.23
N GLU A 83 9.67 -28.36 -22.41
CA GLU A 83 8.27 -28.64 -22.67
C GLU A 83 7.78 -27.74 -23.81
N VAL A 84 7.59 -28.37 -24.98
CA VAL A 84 6.99 -27.74 -26.16
C VAL A 84 5.49 -27.79 -25.96
N TYR A 85 4.87 -26.65 -25.69
CA TYR A 85 3.42 -26.50 -25.73
C TYR A 85 3.03 -26.23 -27.19
N SER A 86 2.52 -27.26 -27.86
CA SER A 86 1.93 -27.22 -29.21
C SER A 86 0.53 -26.66 -29.22
#